data_AF-A0A1T3WNA0-F1
#
_entry.id   AF-A0A1T3WNA0-F1
#
_cell.length_a   1.000
_cell.length_b   1.000
_cell.length_c   1.000
_cell.angle_alpha   90.00
_cell.angle_beta   90.00
_cell.angle_gamma   90.00
#
_symmetry.space_group_name_H-M   'P 1'
#
loop_
_entity.id
_entity.type
_entity.pdbx_description
1 polymer ?
#
loop_
_entity_poly.entity_id
_entity_poly.type
_entity_poly.pdbx_seq_one_letter_code
_entity_poly.pdbx_strand_id
1 'polypeptide(L)' 'MAEDSWTVQIGVVDDPTTDGVPPVPADVYSGDEDGARAAYAERSAQAAQADYRYVLLRQLGEVIECWGTPPAAG' A
#
# COMPACT_ATOMS: atom_id res chain seq x y z
N MET A 1 6.37 23.10 9.78
CA MET A 1 6.31 22.66 8.37
C MET A 1 6.44 21.14 8.32
N ALA A 2 5.62 20.42 9.09
CA ALA A 2 5.60 18.95 9.12
C ALA A 2 4.14 18.54 9.02
N GLU A 3 3.51 18.87 7.91
CA GLU A 3 2.06 19.05 7.89
C GLU A 3 1.53 18.41 6.62
N ASP A 4 0.95 17.22 6.78
CA ASP A 4 0.16 16.46 5.82
C ASP A 4 0.91 15.76 4.66
N SER A 5 1.79 14.80 4.98
CA SER A 5 2.34 13.89 3.97
C SER A 5 1.51 12.61 3.93
N TRP A 6 0.77 12.42 2.84
CA TRP A 6 0.06 11.17 2.55
C TRP A 6 0.92 10.25 1.71
N THR A 7 0.84 8.96 1.99
CA THR A 7 1.61 7.94 1.29
C THR A 7 0.74 6.72 1.04
N VAL A 8 0.79 6.20 -0.18
CA VAL A 8 0.12 4.93 -0.53
C VAL A 8 1.17 3.87 -0.70
N GLN A 9 0.98 2.74 -0.04
CA GLN A 9 1.88 1.61 -0.06
C GLN A 9 1.14 0.35 -0.48
N ILE A 10 1.72 -0.43 -1.40
CA ILE A 10 1.15 -1.71 -1.83
C ILE A 10 2.05 -2.87 -1.40
N GLY A 11 1.44 -3.93 -0.90
CA GLY A 11 2.08 -5.23 -0.69
C GLY A 11 1.61 -6.21 -1.74
N VAL A 12 2.53 -6.84 -2.47
CA VAL A 12 2.23 -7.95 -3.38
C VAL A 12 2.36 -9.28 -2.65
N VAL A 13 1.64 -10.31 -3.11
CA VAL A 13 1.90 -11.67 -2.63
C VAL A 13 3.33 -12.05 -3.00
N ASP A 14 4.02 -12.70 -2.05
CA ASP A 14 5.33 -13.28 -2.28
C ASP A 14 5.27 -14.22 -3.47
N ASP A 15 6.04 -13.91 -4.51
CA ASP A 15 6.21 -14.80 -5.63
C ASP A 15 7.06 -15.97 -5.10
N PRO A 16 6.55 -17.22 -5.05
CA PRO A 16 7.28 -18.35 -4.47
C PRO A 16 8.56 -18.70 -5.25
N THR A 17 8.81 -18.00 -6.37
CA THR A 17 10.01 -18.09 -7.20
C THR A 17 11.10 -17.10 -6.80
N THR A 18 10.80 -16.09 -5.98
CA THR A 18 11.79 -15.19 -5.39
C THR A 18 12.35 -15.84 -4.14
N ASP A 19 13.65 -16.16 -4.17
CA ASP A 19 14.44 -16.84 -3.14
C ASP A 19 14.36 -16.13 -1.77
N GLY A 20 13.31 -16.40 -0.99
CA GLY A 20 13.20 -16.07 0.44
C GLY A 20 13.21 -14.59 0.83
N VAL A 21 13.15 -13.66 -0.14
CA VAL A 21 13.06 -12.22 0.13
C VAL A 21 11.59 -11.80 0.09
N PRO A 22 10.94 -11.55 1.24
CA PRO A 22 9.58 -11.03 1.23
C PRO A 22 9.56 -9.72 0.43
N PRO A 23 8.60 -9.55 -0.49
CA PRO A 23 8.51 -8.34 -1.30
C PRO A 23 8.38 -7.14 -0.37
N VAL A 24 9.34 -6.22 -0.48
CA VAL A 24 9.30 -4.97 0.27
C VAL A 24 8.06 -4.20 -0.20
N PRO A 25 7.20 -3.75 0.72
CA PRO A 25 6.02 -3.02 0.34
C PRO A 25 6.41 -1.73 -0.39
N ALA A 26 5.91 -1.55 -1.61
CA ALA A 26 6.33 -0.48 -2.50
C ALA A 26 5.51 0.78 -2.25
N ASP A 27 6.19 1.89 -1.97
CA ASP A 27 5.58 3.22 -1.89
C ASP A 27 5.25 3.68 -3.31
N VAL A 28 3.96 3.78 -3.61
CA VAL A 28 3.49 4.04 -4.98
C VAL A 28 3.00 5.45 -5.20
N TYR A 29 2.75 6.19 -4.11
CA TYR A 29 2.36 7.58 -4.15
C TYR A 29 2.80 8.27 -2.86
N SER A 30 3.28 9.52 -2.96
CA SER A 30 3.53 10.39 -1.82
C SER A 30 3.18 11.83 -2.21
N GLY A 31 2.31 12.48 -1.43
CA GLY A 31 1.81 13.81 -1.73
C GLY A 31 0.63 14.20 -0.85
N ASP A 32 -0.36 14.83 -1.48
CA ASP A 32 -1.58 15.35 -0.83
C ASP A 32 -2.62 14.25 -0.56
N GLU A 33 -3.56 14.52 0.34
CA GLU A 33 -4.69 13.63 0.68
C GLU A 33 -5.45 13.16 -0.56
N ASP A 34 -5.85 14.10 -1.41
CA ASP A 34 -6.70 13.82 -2.58
C ASP A 34 -6.02 12.84 -3.55
N GLY A 35 -4.75 13.10 -3.87
CA GLY A 35 -3.99 12.22 -4.75
C GLY A 35 -3.70 10.86 -4.12
N ALA A 36 -3.45 10.82 -2.80
CA ALA A 36 -3.24 9.55 -2.10
C ALA A 36 -4.53 8.73 -2.04
N ARG A 37 -5.68 9.37 -1.84
CA ARG A 37 -6.98 8.71 -1.82
C ARG A 37 -7.39 8.21 -3.20
N ALA A 38 -7.15 9.00 -4.24
CA ALA A 38 -7.34 8.59 -5.63
C ALA A 38 -6.45 7.40 -5.97
N ALA A 39 -5.15 7.49 -5.68
CA ALA A 39 -4.21 6.40 -5.92
C ALA A 39 -4.58 5.14 -5.14
N TYR A 40 -4.96 5.26 -3.87
CA TYR A 40 -5.44 4.13 -3.07
C TYR A 40 -6.68 3.48 -3.68
N ALA A 41 -7.67 4.26 -4.12
CA ALA A 41 -8.88 3.73 -4.76
C ALA A 41 -8.56 3.03 -6.10
N GLU A 42 -7.69 3.61 -6.91
CA GLU A 42 -7.23 3.01 -8.16
C GLU A 42 -6.45 1.71 -7.91
N ARG A 43 -5.53 1.70 -6.93
CA ARG A 43 -4.73 0.51 -6.61
C ARG A 43 -5.56 -0.58 -5.95
N SER A 44 -6.48 -0.25 -5.05
CA SER A 44 -7.40 -1.24 -4.47
C SER A 44 -8.36 -1.82 -5.52
N ALA A 45 -8.80 -1.03 -6.50
CA ALA A 45 -9.58 -1.53 -7.63
C ALA A 45 -8.75 -2.44 -8.56
N GLN A 46 -7.47 -2.13 -8.78
CA GLN A 46 -6.55 -2.96 -9.55
C GLN A 46 -5.99 -4.15 -8.76
N ALA A 47 -6.07 -4.13 -7.43
CA ALA A 47 -5.46 -5.13 -6.56
C ALA A 47 -5.93 -6.55 -6.87
N ALA A 48 -7.21 -6.72 -7.17
CA ALA A 48 -7.79 -8.00 -7.56
C ALA A 48 -7.23 -8.54 -8.90
N GLN A 49 -6.75 -7.67 -9.79
CA GLN A 49 -6.20 -8.03 -11.10
C GLN A 49 -4.67 -8.09 -11.11
N ALA A 50 -4.03 -7.33 -10.23
CA ALA A 50 -2.58 -7.16 -10.15
C ALA A 50 -1.94 -8.01 -9.02
N ASP A 51 -2.70 -8.93 -8.43
CA ASP A 51 -2.27 -9.83 -7.34
C ASP A 51 -1.70 -9.08 -6.12
N TYR A 52 -2.28 -7.92 -5.81
CA TYR A 52 -1.88 -7.18 -4.62
C TYR A 52 -2.51 -7.84 -3.39
N ARG A 53 -1.69 -8.13 -2.39
CA ARG A 53 -2.11 -8.71 -1.11
C ARG A 53 -2.82 -7.69 -0.23
N TYR A 54 -2.30 -6.46 -0.21
CA TYR A 54 -2.87 -5.36 0.54
C TYR A 54 -2.49 -4.01 -0.05
N VAL A 55 -3.31 -3.00 0.21
CA VAL A 55 -3.01 -1.59 -0.08
C VAL A 55 -3.20 -0.80 1.20
N LEU A 56 -2.22 0.01 1.59
CA LEU A 56 -2.24 0.85 2.78
C LEU A 56 -2.23 2.31 2.37
N LEU A 57 -3.18 3.07 2.91
CA LEU A 57 -3.19 4.52 2.89
C LEU A 57 -2.64 5.01 4.22
N ARG A 58 -1.55 5.78 4.17
CA ARG A 58 -0.87 6.31 5.35
C ARG A 58 -0.88 7.83 5.32
N GLN A 59 -1.07 8.43 6.48
CA GLN A 59 -0.94 9.87 6.68
C GLN A 59 0.05 10.08 7.82
N LEU A 60 1.14 10.82 7.55
CA LEU A 60 2.17 11.13 8.55
C LEU A 60 2.76 9.89 9.26
N GLY A 61 2.76 8.74 8.57
CA GLY A 61 3.24 7.46 9.09
C GLY A 61 2.19 6.58 9.77
N GLU A 62 0.99 7.11 10.05
CA GLU A 62 -0.15 6.36 10.59
C GLU A 62 -0.99 5.76 9.45
N VAL A 63 -1.48 4.53 9.61
CA VAL A 63 -2.35 3.89 8.61
C VAL A 63 -3.77 4.38 8.80
N ILE A 64 -4.28 5.11 7.82
CA ILE A 64 -5.65 5.64 7.81
C ILE A 64 -6.61 4.60 7.24
N GLU A 65 -6.22 3.94 6.15
CA GLU A 65 -7.06 2.95 5.50
C GLU A 65 -6.24 1.76 4.99
N CYS A 66 -6.83 0.57 5.04
CA CYS A 66 -6.21 -0.65 4.59
C CYS A 66 -7.21 -1.45 3.76
N TRP A 67 -6.84 -1.75 2.52
CA TRP A 67 -7.58 -2.64 1.64
C TRP A 67 -6.93 -4.02 1.66
N GLY A 68 -7.77 -5.07 1.75
CA GLY A 68 -7.31 -6.46 1.78
C GLY A 68 -7.06 -6.98 3.20
N THR A 69 -6.24 -8.00 3.32
CA THR A 69 -5.81 -8.57 4.61
C THR A 69 -4.29 -8.44 4.71
N PRO A 70 -3.76 -7.47 5.48
CA PRO A 70 -2.34 -7.43 5.74
C PRO A 70 -1.96 -8.76 6.41
N PRO A 71 -0.82 -9.39 6.05
CA PRO A 71 -0.37 -10.57 6.75
C PRO A 71 -0.31 -10.19 8.23
N ALA A 72 -1.09 -10.90 9.06
CA ALA A 72 -1.15 -10.65 10.49
C ALA A 72 0.28 -10.49 10.98
N ALA A 73 0.60 -9.33 11.54
CA ALA A 73 1.88 -9.09 12.17
C ALA A 73 2.07 -10.20 13.21
N GLY A 74 2.89 -11.19 12.84
CA GLY A 74 3.28 -12.31 13.69
C GLY A 74 4.38 -11.88 14.64
#